data_AF-A0A7C2VH25-F1
#
_entry.id   AF-A0A7C2VH25-F1
#
_cell.length_a   1.000
_cell.length_b   1.000
_cell.length_c   1.000
_cell.angle_alpha   90.00
_cell.angle_beta   90.00
_cell.angle_gamma   90.00
#
_symmetry.space_group_name_H-M   'P 1'
#
loop_
_entity.id
_entity.type
_entity.pdbx_description
1 polymer ?
#
loop_
_entity_poly.entity_id
_entity_poly.type
_entity_poly.pdbx_seq_one_letter_code
_entity_poly.pdbx_strand_id
1 'polypeptide(L)'
;MSAIPFPRKGLPEVGEIVVARIDKIFEYGAYCTLLEYNIQNAFIPWSEVSTKYIRDIRDVLKEGHVVIAKVIRVDKRAPRVQIDLSIKRVLESEKKIKMIRWKRLQKDTKN
;
A
#
# COMPACT_ATOMS: atom_id res chain seq x y z
N MET A 1 12.29 -13.40 -10.14
CA MET A 1 11.26 -13.11 -9.12
C MET A 1 11.95 -12.37 -7.99
N SER A 2 11.76 -11.05 -7.91
CA SER A 2 12.41 -10.19 -6.92
C SER A 2 11.83 -10.48 -5.53
N ALA A 3 12.54 -11.29 -4.74
CA ALA A 3 12.23 -11.50 -3.35
C ALA A 3 12.45 -10.18 -2.60
N ILE A 4 11.43 -9.70 -1.90
CA ILE A 4 11.55 -8.55 -1.02
C ILE A 4 12.38 -9.03 0.17
N PRO A 5 13.54 -8.41 0.45
CA PRO A 5 14.57 -9.06 1.26
C PRO A 5 14.16 -9.30 2.72
N PHE A 6 13.16 -8.59 3.26
CA PHE A 6 12.68 -8.82 4.63
C PHE A 6 11.19 -8.51 4.80
N PRO A 7 10.29 -9.51 4.82
CA PRO A 7 8.97 -9.31 5.38
C PRO A 7 9.14 -8.96 6.86
N ARG A 8 8.72 -7.76 7.25
CA ARG A 8 8.68 -7.37 8.66
C ARG A 8 7.76 -8.33 9.39
N LYS A 9 8.21 -8.86 10.52
CA LYS A 9 7.36 -9.69 11.39
C LYS A 9 6.32 -8.79 12.05
N GLY A 10 5.06 -9.22 12.01
CA GLY A 10 3.95 -8.56 12.70
C GLY A 10 2.99 -7.83 11.76
N LEU A 11 2.24 -6.89 12.33
CA LEU A 11 1.27 -6.06 11.62
C LEU A 11 1.77 -4.62 11.63
N PRO A 12 1.53 -3.84 10.55
CA PRO A 12 1.88 -2.43 10.56
C PRO A 12 1.07 -1.68 11.62
N GLU A 13 1.59 -0.53 12.03
CA GLU A 13 0.91 0.34 12.99
C GLU A 13 0.05 1.40 12.28
N VAL A 14 -0.99 1.88 12.98
CA VAL A 14 -1.79 3.00 12.47
C VAL A 14 -0.90 4.24 12.36
N GLY A 15 -0.92 4.87 11.19
CA GLY A 15 -0.06 6.00 10.86
C GLY A 15 1.22 5.62 10.11
N GLU A 16 1.54 4.34 9.99
CA GLU A 16 2.73 3.90 9.28
C GLU A 16 2.61 4.09 7.76
N ILE A 17 3.70 4.51 7.11
CA ILE A 17 3.81 4.57 5.65
C ILE A 17 4.35 3.24 5.12
N VAL A 18 3.56 2.60 4.26
CA VAL A 18 3.80 1.25 3.75
C VAL A 18 3.77 1.22 2.23
N VAL A 19 4.48 0.24 1.66
CA VAL A 19 4.46 -0.06 0.23
C VAL A 19 3.45 -1.17 -0.05
N ALA A 20 2.46 -0.89 -0.91
CA ALA A 20 1.41 -1.83 -1.29
C ALA A 20 1.38 -2.02 -2.81
N ARG A 21 1.12 -3.24 -3.28
CA ARG A 21 0.87 -3.54 -4.69
C ARG A 21 -0.61 -3.75 -4.90
N ILE A 22 -1.21 -3.06 -5.87
CA ILE A 22 -2.62 -3.24 -6.23
C ILE A 22 -2.80 -4.61 -6.87
N ASP A 23 -3.69 -5.43 -6.31
CA ASP A 23 -4.00 -6.75 -6.87
C ASP A 23 -5.32 -6.73 -7.63
N LYS A 24 -6.35 -6.04 -7.11
CA LYS A 24 -7.66 -5.91 -7.76
C LYS A 24 -8.29 -4.56 -7.48
N ILE A 25 -8.97 -4.01 -8.48
CA ILE A 25 -9.67 -2.74 -8.38
C ILE A 25 -11.19 -2.96 -8.48
N PHE A 26 -11.93 -2.34 -7.57
CA PHE A 26 -13.39 -2.35 -7.48
C PHE A 26 -13.93 -0.92 -7.48
N GLU A 27 -15.24 -0.75 -7.68
CA GLU A 27 -15.89 0.57 -7.68
C GLU A 27 -15.83 1.28 -6.33
N TYR A 28 -15.77 0.53 -5.22
CA TYR A 28 -15.71 1.08 -3.87
C TYR A 28 -14.28 1.22 -3.33
N GLY A 29 -13.27 0.76 -4.07
CA GLY A 29 -11.87 0.81 -3.64
C GLY A 29 -11.00 -0.24 -4.29
N ALA A 30 -9.80 -0.46 -3.75
CA ALA A 30 -8.85 -1.43 -4.30
C ALA A 30 -8.29 -2.35 -3.21
N TYR A 31 -8.17 -3.64 -3.55
CA TYR A 31 -7.45 -4.60 -2.75
C TYR A 31 -5.98 -4.64 -3.16
N CYS A 32 -5.12 -4.72 -2.16
CA CYS A 32 -3.69 -4.64 -2.35
C CYS A 32 -2.91 -5.49 -1.35
N THR A 33 -1.72 -5.86 -1.76
CA THR A 33 -0.77 -6.62 -0.96
C THR A 33 0.30 -5.69 -0.42
N LEU A 34 0.40 -5.63 0.91
CA LEU A 34 1.49 -4.97 1.61
C LEU A 34 2.78 -5.76 1.38
N LEU A 35 3.66 -5.20 0.55
CA LEU A 35 4.89 -5.86 0.12
C LEU A 35 5.86 -6.04 1.29
N GLU A 36 5.93 -5.08 2.21
CA GLU A 36 6.83 -5.13 3.37
C GLU A 36 6.40 -6.13 4.44
N TYR A 37 5.14 -6.56 4.45
CA TYR A 37 4.59 -7.46 5.47
C TYR A 37 4.04 -8.77 4.88
N ASN A 38 4.03 -8.89 3.54
CA ASN A 38 3.40 -9.98 2.80
C ASN A 38 1.92 -10.22 3.17
N ILE A 39 1.17 -9.15 3.43
CA ILE A 39 -0.26 -9.19 3.82
C ILE A 39 -1.11 -8.81 2.61
N GLN A 40 -1.96 -9.72 2.13
CA GLN A 40 -2.78 -9.54 0.92
C GLN A 40 -4.16 -8.89 1.18
N ASN A 41 -4.52 -8.68 2.45
CA ASN A 41 -5.84 -8.21 2.86
C ASN A 41 -5.86 -6.70 3.17
N ALA A 42 -5.02 -5.92 2.49
CA ALA A 42 -5.08 -4.47 2.63
C ALA A 42 -6.07 -3.89 1.62
N PHE A 43 -6.84 -2.90 2.07
CA PHE A 43 -7.91 -2.28 1.29
C PHE A 43 -7.72 -0.76 1.26
N ILE A 44 -7.90 -0.16 0.08
CA ILE A 44 -7.86 1.28 -0.13
C ILE A 44 -9.27 1.73 -0.49
N PRO A 45 -10.02 2.36 0.42
CA PRO A 45 -11.34 2.91 0.11
C PRO A 45 -11.25 3.96 -0.99
N TRP A 46 -12.25 4.04 -1.87
CA TRP A 46 -12.35 5.07 -2.92
C TRP A 46 -12.08 6.47 -2.38
N SER A 47 -12.69 6.80 -1.23
CA SER A 47 -12.57 8.10 -0.59
C SER A 47 -11.14 8.43 -0.13
N GLU A 48 -10.26 7.43 0.00
CA GLU A 48 -8.88 7.56 0.46
C GLU A 48 -7.84 7.43 -0.68
N VAL A 49 -8.29 7.19 -1.92
CA VAL A 49 -7.42 7.11 -3.11
C VAL A 49 -6.85 8.47 -3.51
N SER A 50 -7.66 9.53 -3.46
CA SER A 50 -7.25 10.86 -3.89
C SER A 50 -8.07 11.96 -3.21
N THR A 51 -7.47 13.14 -3.10
CA THR A 51 -8.15 14.37 -2.69
C THR A 51 -8.89 15.04 -3.85
N LYS A 52 -8.48 14.76 -5.09
CA LYS A 52 -9.11 15.33 -6.29
C LYS A 52 -10.34 14.52 -6.68
N TYR A 53 -11.33 15.18 -7.28
CA TYR A 53 -12.47 14.50 -7.90
C TYR A 53 -11.98 13.67 -9.09
N ILE A 54 -12.34 12.39 -9.11
CA ILE A 54 -11.98 11.43 -10.15
C ILE A 54 -13.26 10.73 -10.59
N ARG A 55 -13.40 10.48 -11.89
CA ARG A 55 -14.55 9.75 -12.46
C ARG A 55 -14.37 8.24 -12.35
N ASP A 56 -13.15 7.74 -12.55
CA ASP A 56 -12.80 6.32 -12.45
C ASP A 56 -11.53 6.12 -11.60
N ILE A 57 -11.61 5.25 -10.58
CA ILE A 57 -10.46 4.84 -9.76
C ILE A 57 -9.32 4.25 -10.59
N ARG A 58 -9.64 3.65 -11.75
CA ARG A 58 -8.67 3.07 -12.69
C ARG A 58 -7.76 4.11 -13.34
N ASP A 59 -8.15 5.38 -13.31
CA ASP A 59 -7.28 6.48 -13.77
C ASP A 59 -6.11 6.71 -12.80
N VAL A 60 -6.30 6.38 -11.52
CA VAL A 60 -5.31 6.60 -10.46
C VAL A 60 -4.61 5.32 -10.02
N LEU A 61 -5.37 4.22 -9.94
CA LEU A 61 -4.86 2.91 -9.56
C LEU A 61 -4.82 1.99 -10.78
N LYS A 62 -3.75 1.21 -10.88
CA LYS A 62 -3.62 0.17 -11.90
C LYS A 62 -3.24 -1.13 -11.23
N GLU A 63 -3.82 -2.22 -11.71
CA GLU A 63 -3.50 -3.56 -11.21
C GLU A 63 -2.01 -3.86 -11.46
N GLY A 64 -1.36 -4.50 -10.49
CA GLY A 64 0.08 -4.77 -10.49
C GLY A 64 0.96 -3.56 -10.13
N HIS A 65 0.43 -2.34 -10.06
CA HIS A 65 1.24 -1.18 -9.67
C HIS A 65 1.55 -1.15 -8.19
N VAL A 66 2.75 -0.67 -7.87
CA VAL A 66 3.20 -0.45 -6.50
C VAL A 66 2.92 1.00 -6.11
N VAL A 67 2.16 1.18 -5.03
CA VAL A 67 1.78 2.46 -4.44
C VAL A 67 2.31 2.59 -3.03
N ILE A 68 2.47 3.83 -2.58
CA ILE A 68 2.81 4.15 -1.20
C ILE A 68 1.56 4.69 -0.54
N ALA A 69 1.17 4.09 0.57
CA ALA A 69 -0.03 4.44 1.30
C ALA A 69 0.25 4.49 2.80
N LYS A 70 -0.58 5.23 3.53
CA LYS A 70 -0.57 5.34 4.99
C LYS A 70 -1.60 4.40 5.58
N VAL A 71 -1.22 3.66 6.61
CA VAL A 71 -2.15 2.83 7.36
C VAL A 71 -3.06 3.73 8.20
N ILE A 72 -4.37 3.61 8.00
CA ILE A 72 -5.37 4.39 8.75
C ILE A 72 -6.12 3.54 9.78
N ARG A 73 -6.20 2.24 9.56
CA ARG A 73 -6.86 1.30 10.46
C ARG A 73 -6.25 -0.08 10.34
N VAL A 74 -6.15 -0.77 11.47
CA VAL A 74 -5.72 -2.17 11.54
C VAL A 74 -6.72 -2.91 12.40
N ASP A 75 -7.51 -3.79 11.78
CA ASP A 75 -8.47 -4.62 12.48
C ASP A 75 -7.89 -6.01 12.73
N LYS A 76 -7.60 -6.28 14.00
CA LYS A 76 -7.04 -7.56 14.47
C LYS A 76 -8.12 -8.51 15.00
N ARG A 77 -9.38 -8.06 15.10
CA ARG A 77 -10.48 -8.85 15.68
C ARG A 77 -11.17 -9.73 14.65
N ALA A 78 -11.08 -9.35 13.38
CA ALA A 78 -11.60 -10.15 12.28
C ALA A 78 -10.82 -11.48 12.14
N PRO A 79 -11.47 -12.56 11.66
CA PRO A 79 -10.80 -13.86 11.42
C PRO A 79 -9.64 -13.76 10.42
N ARG A 80 -9.60 -12.68 9.64
CA ARG A 80 -8.48 -12.27 8.81
C ARG A 80 -8.13 -10.83 9.17
N VAL A 81 -6.85 -10.55 9.35
CA VAL A 81 -6.40 -9.17 9.60
C VAL A 81 -6.78 -8.30 8.41
N GLN A 82 -7.54 -7.25 8.66
CA GLN A 82 -7.94 -6.27 7.66
C GLN A 82 -7.22 -4.96 7.93
N ILE A 83 -6.64 -4.37 6.88
CA ILE A 83 -5.87 -3.13 7.00
C ILE A 83 -6.43 -2.15 5.99
N ASP A 84 -6.89 -1.00 6.49
CA ASP A 84 -7.33 0.08 5.61
C ASP A 84 -6.16 1.05 5.39
N LEU A 85 -5.93 1.41 4.14
CA LEU A 85 -4.86 2.29 3.71
C LEU A 85 -5.43 3.56 3.07
N SER A 86 -4.60 4.60 3.05
CA SER A 86 -4.90 5.88 2.44
C SER A 86 -3.72 6.40 1.64
N ILE A 87 -3.96 6.75 0.38
CA ILE A 87 -2.94 7.34 -0.49
C ILE A 87 -2.93 8.85 -0.30
N LYS A 88 -4.11 9.47 -0.15
CA LYS A 88 -4.22 10.93 -0.02
C LYS A 88 -3.64 11.50 1.29
N ARG A 89 -3.55 10.67 2.34
CA ARG A 89 -2.98 11.07 3.65
C ARG A 89 -1.46 10.94 3.73
N VAL A 90 -0.81 10.50 2.66
CA VAL A 90 0.66 10.43 2.59
C VAL A 90 1.19 11.79 2.17
N LEU A 91 2.11 12.36 2.95
CA LEU A 91 2.78 13.60 2.54
C LEU A 91 3.75 13.31 1.39
N GLU A 92 3.90 14.25 0.46
CA GLU A 92 4.83 14.09 -0.67
C GLU A 92 6.29 13.86 -0.21
N SER A 93 6.69 14.44 0.91
CA SER A 93 7.99 14.21 1.56
C SER A 93 8.16 12.75 1.99
N GLU A 94 7.16 12.20 2.70
CA GLU A 94 7.16 10.80 3.17
C GLU A 94 7.16 9.82 2.00
N LYS A 95 6.34 10.12 0.98
CA LYS A 95 6.26 9.35 -0.27
C LYS A 95 7.61 9.29 -0.98
N LYS A 96 8.29 10.42 -1.13
CA LYS A 96 9.64 10.48 -1.75
C LYS A 96 10.65 9.68 -0.96
N ILE A 97 10.71 9.85 0.36
CA ILE A 97 11.63 9.13 1.25
C ILE A 97 11.40 7.61 1.14
N LYS A 98 10.15 7.17 1.27
CA LYS A 98 9.79 5.75 1.20
C LYS A 98 10.09 5.17 -0.19
N MET A 99 9.84 5.92 -1.26
CA MET A 99 10.14 5.48 -2.63
C MET A 99 11.66 5.33 -2.87
N ILE A 100 12.48 6.26 -2.38
CA ILE A 100 13.94 6.16 -2.47
C ILE A 100 14.43 4.92 -1.75
N ARG A 101 13.94 4.68 -0.52
CA ARG A 101 14.26 3.48 0.26
C ARG A 101 13.86 2.20 -0.48
N TRP A 102 12.66 2.16 -1.05
CA TRP A 102 12.16 1.03 -1.82
C TRP A 102 13.01 0.74 -3.07
N LYS A 103 13.41 1.79 -3.80
CA LYS A 103 14.28 1.65 -4.98
C LYS A 103 15.67 1.14 -4.62
N ARG A 104 16.24 1.53 -3.48
CA ARG A 104 17.53 1.01 -2.99
C ARG A 104 17.44 -0.49 -2.73
N LEU A 105 16.44 -0.91 -1.95
CA LEU A 105 16.21 -2.32 -1.63
C LEU A 105 16.07 -3.20 -2.89
N GLN A 106 15.41 -2.73 -3.94
CA GLN A 106 15.31 -3.47 -5.20
C GLN A 106 16.63 -3.58 -5.98
N LYS A 107 17.51 -2.58 -5.87
CA LYS A 107 18.83 -2.61 -6.51
C LYS A 107 19.74 -3.60 -5.82
N ASP A 108 19.71 -3.64 -4.49
CA ASP A 108 20.53 -4.55 -3.68
C ASP A 108 20.18 -6.03 -3.94
N THR A 109 18.93 -6.34 -4.30
CA THR A 109 18.50 -7.71 -4.65
C THR A 109 18.94 -8.16 -6.05
N LYS A 110 19.38 -7.24 -6.92
CA LYS A 110 19.68 -7.55 -8.34
C LYS A 110 21.18 -7.66 -8.63
N ASN A 111 22.04 -7.49 -7.61
CA ASN A 111 23.49 -7.68 -7.67
C ASN A 111 23.89 -8.86 -6.77
#